data_AF-A0A7X4H3M4-F1
#
_entry.id   AF-A0A7X4H3M4-F1
#
_cell.length_a   1.000
_cell.length_b   1.000
_cell.length_c   1.000
_cell.angle_alpha   90.00
_cell.angle_beta   90.00
_cell.angle_gamma   90.00
#
_symmetry.space_group_name_H-M   'P 1'
#
loop_
_entity.id
_entity.type
_entity.pdbx_description
1 polymer ?
#
loop_
_entity_poly.entity_id
_entity_poly.type
_entity_poly.pdbx_seq_one_letter_code
_entity_poly.pdbx_strand_id
1 'polypeptide(L)'
;MANSTTNEKPKGTAKRGFAAMDEATQRAIASKGGQAAHQKGTAHEFDSEEARRAGQKGGEAVSRDREHMAAIGRKGGESRQSAARANAEKNRSVASEQSAKGGNKQ
;
A
#
# COMPACT_ATOMS: atom_id res chain seq x y z
N MET A 1 15.32 -32.52 -54.40
CA MET A 1 14.86 -31.33 -53.63
C MET A 1 14.27 -31.82 -52.32
N ALA A 2 14.96 -31.62 -51.20
CA ALA A 2 14.37 -31.70 -49.86
C ALA A 2 15.26 -30.86 -48.93
N ASN A 3 14.83 -29.63 -48.67
CA ASN A 3 15.47 -28.69 -47.77
C ASN A 3 14.86 -28.88 -46.38
N SER A 4 15.55 -29.59 -45.49
CA SER A 4 15.12 -29.77 -44.10
C SER A 4 15.47 -28.51 -43.32
N THR A 5 14.50 -27.60 -43.22
CA THR A 5 14.53 -26.40 -42.39
C THR A 5 14.78 -26.78 -40.93
N THR A 6 15.96 -26.41 -40.42
CA THR A 6 16.35 -26.48 -39.02
C THR A 6 15.46 -25.55 -38.19
N ASN A 7 14.55 -26.13 -37.40
CA ASN A 7 13.76 -25.43 -36.40
C ASN A 7 14.62 -25.18 -35.15
N GLU A 8 15.47 -24.16 -35.21
CA GLU A 8 16.24 -23.67 -34.06
C GLU A 8 15.31 -22.86 -33.14
N LYS A 9 14.78 -23.51 -32.08
CA LYS A 9 14.24 -22.78 -30.93
C LYS A 9 15.37 -21.91 -30.35
N PRO A 10 15.16 -20.62 -30.07
CA PRO A 10 16.23 -19.80 -29.50
C PRO A 10 16.62 -20.40 -28.15
N LYS A 11 17.87 -20.86 -28.08
CA LYS A 11 18.51 -21.37 -26.87
C LYS A 11 18.56 -20.21 -25.87
N GLY A 12 17.53 -20.09 -25.05
CA GLY A 12 17.47 -19.09 -23.99
C GLY A 12 18.75 -19.21 -23.16
N THR A 13 19.50 -18.11 -23.05
CA THR A 13 20.74 -18.10 -22.28
C THR A 13 20.45 -18.64 -20.89
N ALA A 14 21.04 -19.77 -20.53
CA ALA A 14 20.86 -20.37 -19.22
C ALA A 14 21.03 -19.29 -18.14
N LYS A 15 20.08 -19.20 -17.22
CA LYS A 15 20.16 -18.26 -16.09
C LYS A 15 21.50 -18.48 -15.41
N ARG A 16 22.27 -17.42 -15.23
CA ARG A 16 23.62 -17.43 -14.63
C ARG A 16 23.73 -16.29 -13.63
N GLY A 17 24.62 -16.45 -12.66
CA GLY A 17 24.84 -15.47 -11.61
C GLY A 17 23.60 -15.25 -10.74
N PHE A 18 23.29 -13.99 -10.44
CA PHE A 18 22.21 -13.60 -9.53
C PHE A 18 20.82 -14.15 -9.91
N ALA A 19 20.56 -14.27 -11.21
CA ALA A 19 19.29 -14.78 -11.73
C ALA A 19 19.17 -16.31 -11.69
N ALA A 20 20.26 -17.03 -11.41
CA ALA A 20 20.28 -18.49 -11.25
C ALA A 20 20.13 -18.95 -9.79
N MET A 21 20.22 -18.03 -8.83
CA MET A 21 20.05 -18.32 -7.40
C MET A 21 18.57 -18.59 -7.06
N ASP A 22 18.33 -19.20 -5.90
CA ASP A 22 16.99 -19.27 -5.32
C ASP A 22 16.49 -17.88 -4.90
N GLU A 23 15.17 -17.71 -4.87
CA GLU A 23 14.52 -16.42 -4.61
C GLU A 23 14.83 -15.86 -3.21
N ALA A 24 14.97 -16.74 -2.22
CA ALA A 24 15.27 -16.33 -0.85
C ALA A 24 16.69 -15.74 -0.77
N THR A 25 17.66 -16.40 -1.39
CA THR A 25 19.04 -15.93 -1.51
C THR A 25 19.11 -14.63 -2.31
N GLN A 26 18.39 -14.54 -3.43
CA GLN A 26 18.32 -13.33 -4.24
C GLN A 26 17.80 -12.14 -3.42
N ARG A 27 16.71 -12.34 -2.67
CA ARG A 27 16.13 -11.32 -1.79
C ARG A 27 17.08 -10.93 -0.66
N ALA A 28 17.75 -11.90 -0.05
CA ALA A 28 18.70 -11.65 1.03
C ALA A 28 19.89 -10.79 0.54
N ILE A 29 20.45 -11.11 -0.62
CA ILE A 29 21.54 -10.33 -1.22
C ILE A 29 21.06 -8.94 -1.64
N ALA A 30 19.89 -8.81 -2.27
CA ALA A 30 19.32 -7.51 -2.62
C ALA A 30 19.09 -6.63 -1.38
N SER A 31 18.54 -7.22 -0.31
CA SER A 31 18.33 -6.56 0.98
C SER A 31 19.64 -6.08 1.58
N LYS A 32 20.68 -6.94 1.62
CA LYS A 32 22.01 -6.57 2.12
C LYS A 32 22.68 -5.49 1.26
N GLY A 33 22.50 -5.55 -0.06
CA GLY A 33 23.01 -4.54 -0.99
C GLY A 33 22.41 -3.16 -0.72
N GLY A 34 21.08 -3.10 -0.53
CA GLY A 34 20.39 -1.86 -0.16
C GLY A 34 20.87 -1.30 1.18
N GLN A 35 20.95 -2.15 2.22
CA GLN A 35 21.47 -1.75 3.54
C GLN A 35 22.91 -1.24 3.45
N ALA A 36 23.77 -1.92 2.70
CA ALA A 36 25.16 -1.51 2.52
C ALA A 36 25.27 -0.17 1.78
N ALA A 37 24.42 0.09 0.79
CA ALA A 37 24.42 1.35 0.05
C ALA A 37 24.04 2.54 0.94
N HIS A 38 23.05 2.36 1.83
CA HIS A 38 22.70 3.34 2.86
C HIS A 38 23.83 3.53 3.89
N GLN A 39 24.37 2.44 4.44
CA GLN A 39 25.48 2.51 5.40
C GLN A 39 26.72 3.21 4.81
N LYS A 40 26.99 3.04 3.51
CA LYS A 40 28.11 3.68 2.80
C LYS A 40 27.82 5.11 2.34
N GLY A 41 26.59 5.63 2.53
CA GLY A 41 26.19 6.96 2.06
C GLY A 41 26.16 7.10 0.53
N THR A 42 26.15 5.99 -0.21
CA THR A 42 26.01 5.98 -1.67
C THR A 42 24.56 5.98 -2.11
N ALA A 43 23.66 5.57 -1.22
CA ALA A 43 22.23 5.66 -1.45
C ALA A 43 21.72 7.07 -1.15
N HIS A 44 20.59 7.40 -1.77
CA HIS A 44 19.84 8.60 -1.45
C HIS A 44 19.18 8.45 -0.08
N GLU A 45 19.45 9.38 0.82
CA GLU A 45 18.85 9.41 2.15
C GLU A 45 17.52 10.16 2.07
N PHE A 46 16.42 9.48 2.36
CA PHE A 46 15.11 10.12 2.46
C PHE A 46 15.06 10.94 3.76
N ASP A 47 15.47 12.19 3.67
CA ASP A 47 15.33 13.12 4.77
C ASP A 47 13.86 13.55 4.94
N SER A 48 13.54 14.05 6.14
CA SER A 48 12.16 14.48 6.45
C SER A 48 11.72 15.72 5.67
N GLU A 49 12.66 16.59 5.26
CA GLU A 49 12.36 17.80 4.49
C GLU A 49 11.98 17.45 3.05
N GLU A 50 12.67 16.50 2.44
CA GLU A 50 12.43 15.99 1.11
C GLU A 50 11.13 15.20 1.06
N ALA A 51 10.86 14.35 2.05
CA ALA A 51 9.56 13.69 2.17
C ALA A 51 8.43 14.72 2.22
N ARG A 52 8.63 15.83 2.95
CA ARG A 52 7.67 16.95 2.99
C ARG A 52 7.54 17.65 1.64
N ARG A 53 8.64 17.97 0.97
CA ARG A 53 8.64 18.61 -0.36
C ARG A 53 7.96 17.73 -1.42
N ALA A 54 8.25 16.43 -1.42
CA ALA A 54 7.62 15.46 -2.30
C ALA A 54 6.11 15.36 -2.02
N GLY A 55 5.72 15.29 -0.74
CA GLY A 55 4.33 15.32 -0.32
C GLY A 55 3.60 16.61 -0.74
N GLN A 56 4.25 17.76 -0.57
CA GLN A 56 3.72 19.07 -0.99
C GLN A 56 3.52 19.12 -2.51
N LYS A 57 4.53 18.69 -3.29
CA LYS A 57 4.45 18.66 -4.76
C LYS A 57 3.34 17.73 -5.24
N GLY A 58 3.21 16.55 -4.62
CA GLY A 58 2.12 15.62 -4.90
C GLY A 58 0.75 16.24 -4.57
N GLY A 59 0.63 16.84 -3.38
CA GLY A 59 -0.59 17.54 -2.96
C GLY A 59 -0.97 18.69 -3.88
N GLU A 60 0.00 19.49 -4.33
CA GLU A 60 -0.23 20.56 -5.30
C GLU A 60 -0.73 20.02 -6.64
N ALA A 61 -0.14 18.93 -7.14
CA ALA A 61 -0.55 18.32 -8.40
C ALA A 61 -2.00 17.83 -8.35
N VAL A 62 -2.40 17.13 -7.28
CA VAL A 62 -3.75 16.58 -7.15
C VAL A 62 -4.78 17.67 -6.82
N SER A 63 -4.42 18.69 -6.03
CA SER A 63 -5.35 19.74 -5.58
C SER A 63 -5.80 20.74 -6.66
N ARG A 64 -5.19 20.69 -7.86
CA ARG A 64 -5.63 21.48 -9.02
C ARG A 64 -7.02 21.10 -9.50
N ASP A 65 -7.43 19.84 -9.33
CA ASP A 65 -8.78 19.39 -9.66
C ASP A 65 -9.72 19.59 -8.46
N ARG A 66 -10.41 20.73 -8.48
CA ARG A 66 -11.34 21.12 -7.41
C ARG A 66 -12.56 20.20 -7.34
N GLU A 67 -13.07 19.73 -8.48
CA GLU A 67 -14.25 18.86 -8.51
C GLU A 67 -13.94 17.49 -7.92
N HIS A 68 -12.79 16.92 -8.29
CA HIS A 68 -12.29 15.69 -7.71
C HIS A 68 -12.09 15.80 -6.19
N MET A 69 -11.47 16.90 -5.73
CA MET A 69 -11.28 17.15 -4.30
C MET A 69 -12.59 17.28 -3.54
N ALA A 70 -13.58 17.97 -4.12
CA ALA A 70 -14.91 18.09 -3.53
C ALA A 70 -15.61 16.72 -3.43
N ALA A 71 -15.48 15.87 -4.45
CA ALA A 71 -16.05 14.52 -4.44
C ALA A 71 -15.41 13.64 -3.36
N ILE A 72 -14.08 13.67 -3.22
CA ILE A 72 -13.36 12.97 -2.15
C ILE A 72 -13.81 13.48 -0.79
N GLY A 73 -13.86 14.80 -0.60
CA GLY A 73 -14.30 15.42 0.65
C GLY A 73 -15.72 15.02 1.05
N ARG A 74 -16.65 15.04 0.09
CA ARG A 74 -18.04 14.61 0.29
C ARG A 74 -18.13 13.15 0.71
N LYS A 75 -17.48 12.24 -0.02
CA LYS A 75 -17.44 10.81 0.29
C LYS A 75 -16.84 10.55 1.68
N GLY A 76 -15.79 11.27 2.04
CA GLY A 76 -15.17 11.19 3.37
C GLY A 76 -16.11 11.66 4.47
N GLY A 77 -16.85 12.74 4.24
CA GLY A 77 -17.87 13.26 5.16
C GLY A 77 -19.03 12.27 5.37
N GLU A 78 -19.58 11.74 4.28
CA GLU A 78 -20.65 10.73 4.30
C GLU A 78 -20.22 9.47 5.07
N SER A 79 -18.99 9.00 4.86
CA SER A 79 -18.44 7.82 5.55
C SER A 79 -18.29 8.05 7.06
N ARG A 80 -17.88 9.26 7.47
CA ARG A 80 -17.80 9.62 8.89
C ARG A 80 -19.19 9.72 9.51
N GLN A 81 -20.16 10.27 8.78
CA GLN A 81 -21.52 10.40 9.27
C GLN A 81 -22.21 9.04 9.41
N SER A 82 -22.03 8.13 8.46
CA SER A 82 -22.57 6.77 8.56
C SER A 82 -21.95 6.00 9.72
N ALA A 83 -20.63 6.09 9.91
CA ALA A 83 -19.94 5.50 11.07
C ALA A 83 -20.43 6.09 12.41
N ALA A 84 -20.65 7.40 12.47
CA ALA A 84 -21.19 8.06 13.66
C ALA A 84 -22.63 7.62 13.97
N ARG A 85 -23.49 7.51 12.95
CA ARG A 85 -24.87 7.02 13.09
C ARG A 85 -24.90 5.57 13.56
N ALA A 86 -24.09 4.70 12.96
CA ALA A 86 -23.97 3.30 13.37
C ALA A 86 -23.50 3.15 14.81
N ASN A 87 -22.52 3.96 15.25
CA ASN A 87 -22.08 3.98 16.64
C ASN A 87 -23.16 4.49 17.59
N ALA A 88 -23.90 5.53 17.21
CA ALA A 88 -25.01 6.05 18.03
C ALA A 88 -26.14 5.03 18.19
N GLU A 89 -26.46 4.30 17.12
CA GLU A 89 -27.47 3.23 17.11
C GLU A 89 -27.03 2.04 17.96
N LYS A 90 -25.75 1.61 17.84
CA LYS A 90 -25.16 0.62 18.73
C LYS A 90 -25.25 1.05 20.18
N ASN A 91 -24.89 2.30 20.49
CA ASN A 91 -24.91 2.80 21.86
C ASN A 91 -26.34 2.85 22.44
N ARG A 92 -27.33 3.16 21.60
CA ARG A 92 -28.75 3.15 21.97
C ARG A 92 -29.27 1.73 22.24
N SER A 93 -28.83 0.72 21.46
CA SER A 93 -29.24 -0.67 21.69
C SER A 93 -28.67 -1.23 23.00
N VAL A 94 -27.40 -0.96 23.32
CA VAL A 94 -26.80 -1.39 24.62
C VAL A 94 -27.50 -0.75 25.81
N ALA A 95 -27.88 0.54 25.70
CA ALA A 95 -28.61 1.23 26.75
C ALA A 95 -30.01 0.63 26.98
N SER A 96 -30.72 0.24 25.91
CA SER A 96 -32.03 -0.42 26.03
C SER A 96 -31.93 -1.84 26.62
N GLU A 97 -30.89 -2.61 26.31
CA GLU A 97 -30.67 -3.94 26.88
C GLU A 97 -30.25 -3.92 28.35
N GLN A 98 -29.49 -2.90 28.78
CA GLN A 98 -29.13 -2.71 30.19
C GLN A 98 -30.35 -2.31 31.05
N SER A 99 -31.26 -1.51 30.50
CA SER A 99 -32.49 -1.12 31.19
C SER A 99 -33.48 -2.29 31.35
N ALA A 100 -33.55 -3.19 30.36
CA ALA A 100 -34.40 -4.39 30.42
C ALA A 100 -33.91 -5.46 31.42
N LYS A 101 -32.60 -5.52 31.72
CA LYS A 101 -32.03 -6.47 32.69
C LYS A 101 -31.96 -5.95 34.14
N GLY A 102 -32.23 -4.67 34.37
CA GLY A 102 -32.23 -4.06 35.72
C GLY A 102 -33.52 -4.23 36.51
N GLY A 103 -34.61 -4.70 35.88
CA GLY A 103 -35.92 -4.84 36.48
C GLY A 103 -36.26 -6.27 36.93
N ASN A 104 -35.46 -6.87 37.83
CA ASN A 104 -35.92 -8.03 38.60
C ASN A 104 -35.16 -8.16 39.93
N LYS A 105 -35.56 -7.35 40.92
CA LYS A 105 -35.32 -7.62 42.34
C LYS A 105 -36.57 -7.16 43.10
N GLN A 106 -37.48 -8.10 43.32
CA GLN A 106 -38.40 -8.11 44.45
C GLN A 106 -37.99 -9.25 45.37
#